data_AF-D8M214-F1
#
_entry.id   AF-D8M214-F1
#
_cell.length_a   1.000
_cell.length_b   1.000
_cell.length_c   1.000
_cell.angle_alpha   90.00
_cell.angle_beta   90.00
_cell.angle_gamma   90.00
#
_symmetry.space_group_name_H-M   'P 1'
#
loop_
_entity.id
_entity.type
_entity.pdbx_description
1 polymer ?
#
loop_
_entity_poly.entity_id
_entity_poly.type
_entity_poly.pdbx_seq_one_letter_code
_entity_poly.pdbx_strand_id
1 'polypeptide(L)'
;MLRGDLSIYLHDFLHEYLALPASSVDLVKVQSLFQEAVFHVFPPNLASAQKFVESLSVEKRRATGNERGWDVIEIGVNLNYPLNIIISNSLLQKYKKLFYQLLLLNRVCRSLDTTWGILNQLKEKSVQSILLDARILHNNFKYFFNTILFFLSTDVIIPAASKFEAELPSYNTIDAFVQNFEDFVGGIYEKCFLVSDSLQRALRTVCNVSIDFVDLITSQLCQKSEFKQRRDYSLDSSLAEEPQDRTISQITAEMKARRRERSAKLREVSESEEWKVGIDSLRKRFEKSRSEFLSLLESQPGFLQSSFLGLHRKLRLAYRV
;
A
#
# COMPACT_ATOMS: atom_id res chain seq x y z
N MET A 1 -3.38 -7.31 8.00
CA MET A 1 -2.28 -7.04 7.04
C MET A 1 -1.18 -8.10 7.04
N LEU A 2 -0.95 -8.83 8.14
CA LEU A 2 0.01 -9.96 8.16
C LEU A 2 -0.35 -11.07 7.15
N ARG A 3 -1.65 -11.28 6.90
CA ARG A 3 -2.11 -11.99 5.69
C ARG A 3 -2.03 -11.03 4.52
N GLY A 4 -1.00 -11.22 3.68
CA GLY A 4 -0.74 -10.39 2.50
C GLY A 4 -1.94 -10.31 1.54
N ASP A 5 -2.77 -11.36 1.52
CA ASP A 5 -3.96 -11.45 0.66
C ASP A 5 -4.97 -10.34 0.91
N LEU A 6 -5.19 -9.94 2.17
CA LEU A 6 -6.08 -8.83 2.50
C LEU A 6 -5.59 -7.51 1.91
N SER A 7 -4.28 -7.27 1.91
CA SER A 7 -3.73 -6.05 1.29
C SER A 7 -3.94 -6.03 -0.23
N ILE A 8 -3.96 -7.20 -0.87
CA ILE A 8 -4.17 -7.35 -2.31
C ILE A 8 -5.62 -7.02 -2.64
N TYR A 9 -6.56 -7.73 -2.03
CA TYR A 9 -7.98 -7.51 -2.28
C TYR A 9 -8.41 -6.09 -1.92
N LEU A 10 -7.96 -5.54 -0.79
CA LEU A 10 -8.27 -4.16 -0.43
C LEU A 10 -7.75 -3.17 -1.47
N HIS A 11 -6.54 -3.37 -1.99
CA HIS A 11 -6.04 -2.52 -3.06
C HIS A 11 -6.90 -2.68 -4.32
N ASP A 12 -7.16 -3.90 -4.78
CA ASP A 12 -7.81 -4.14 -6.07
C ASP A 12 -9.27 -3.67 -6.09
N PHE A 13 -10.02 -3.84 -5.01
CA PHE A 13 -11.41 -3.38 -4.92
C PHE A 13 -11.54 -1.89 -4.64
N LEU A 14 -10.68 -1.33 -3.78
CA LEU A 14 -10.85 0.05 -3.30
C LEU A 14 -10.04 1.08 -4.10
N HIS A 15 -8.96 0.69 -4.80
CA HIS A 15 -8.05 1.65 -5.43
C HIS A 15 -8.74 2.59 -6.41
N GLU A 16 -9.61 2.07 -7.27
CA GLU A 16 -10.31 2.89 -8.27
C GLU A 16 -11.20 3.97 -7.64
N TYR A 17 -11.83 3.64 -6.51
CA TYR A 17 -12.75 4.54 -5.85
C TYR A 17 -12.04 5.51 -4.91
N LEU A 18 -11.01 5.04 -4.20
CA LEU A 18 -10.31 5.82 -3.18
C LEU A 18 -9.18 6.69 -3.74
N ALA A 19 -8.78 6.46 -4.99
CA ALA A 19 -7.90 7.37 -5.72
C ALA A 19 -8.59 8.70 -6.07
N LEU A 20 -9.92 8.74 -6.08
CA LEU A 20 -10.71 9.95 -6.37
C LEU A 20 -10.65 10.97 -5.21
N PRO A 21 -10.99 12.25 -5.46
CA PRO A 21 -11.08 13.26 -4.41
C PRO A 21 -12.08 12.83 -3.32
N ALA A 22 -11.77 13.13 -2.07
CA ALA A 22 -12.58 12.71 -0.91
C ALA A 22 -14.05 13.16 -0.97
N SER A 23 -14.36 14.25 -1.70
CA SER A 23 -15.73 14.73 -1.91
C SER A 23 -16.60 13.75 -2.72
N SER A 24 -16.00 13.01 -3.65
CA SER A 24 -16.71 12.09 -4.55
C SER A 24 -16.90 10.67 -3.98
N VAL A 25 -16.31 10.41 -2.82
CA VAL A 25 -16.32 9.09 -2.17
C VAL A 25 -17.56 8.94 -1.28
N ASP A 26 -18.44 8.03 -1.66
CA ASP A 26 -19.60 7.60 -0.90
C ASP A 26 -19.21 6.50 0.09
N LEU A 27 -19.60 6.70 1.35
CA LEU A 27 -19.29 5.78 2.45
C LEU A 27 -19.97 4.43 2.28
N VAL A 28 -21.22 4.41 1.78
CA VAL A 28 -21.98 3.16 1.63
C VAL A 28 -21.29 2.24 0.64
N LYS A 29 -20.89 2.79 -0.51
CA LYS A 29 -20.17 2.04 -1.53
C LYS A 29 -18.81 1.53 -1.03
N VAL A 30 -18.07 2.35 -0.27
CA VAL A 30 -16.79 1.91 0.32
C VAL A 30 -17.00 0.79 1.32
N GLN A 31 -18.03 0.87 2.17
CA GLN A 31 -18.37 -0.17 3.13
C GLN A 31 -18.65 -1.50 2.40
N SER A 32 -19.45 -1.48 1.33
CA SER A 32 -19.77 -2.69 0.56
C SER A 32 -18.52 -3.31 -0.08
N LEU A 33 -17.69 -2.50 -0.76
CA LEU A 33 -16.45 -2.98 -1.38
C LEU A 33 -15.43 -3.49 -0.34
N PHE A 34 -15.38 -2.85 0.83
CA PHE A 34 -14.54 -3.27 1.94
C PHE A 34 -15.00 -4.64 2.48
N GLN A 35 -16.30 -4.83 2.68
CA GLN A 35 -16.85 -6.11 3.12
C GLN A 35 -16.57 -7.21 2.10
N GLU A 36 -16.77 -6.95 0.80
CA GLU A 36 -16.45 -7.89 -0.27
C GLU A 36 -14.97 -8.32 -0.23
N ALA A 37 -14.05 -7.35 -0.12
CA ALA A 37 -12.61 -7.62 0.00
C ALA A 37 -12.26 -8.45 1.24
N VAL A 38 -12.93 -8.20 2.37
CA VAL A 38 -12.74 -8.95 3.61
C VAL A 38 -13.31 -10.37 3.49
N PHE A 39 -14.48 -10.56 2.87
CA PHE A 39 -15.08 -11.88 2.67
C PHE A 39 -14.24 -12.80 1.79
N HIS A 40 -13.49 -12.24 0.82
CA HIS A 40 -12.52 -13.02 0.03
C HIS A 40 -11.38 -13.62 0.85
N VAL A 41 -11.04 -13.02 2.00
CA VAL A 41 -9.98 -13.50 2.89
C VAL A 41 -10.53 -14.30 4.08
N PHE A 42 -11.70 -13.90 4.56
CA PHE A 42 -12.38 -14.49 5.70
C PHE A 42 -13.71 -15.07 5.21
N PRO A 43 -13.71 -16.33 4.76
CA PRO A 43 -14.92 -16.94 4.23
C PRO A 43 -16.02 -17.00 5.31
N PRO A 44 -17.28 -16.74 4.94
CA PRO A 44 -18.40 -16.65 5.89
C PRO A 44 -18.73 -17.98 6.58
N ASN A 45 -18.13 -19.09 6.13
CA ASN A 45 -18.38 -20.43 6.64
C ASN A 45 -17.97 -20.62 8.11
N LEU A 46 -17.17 -19.70 8.66
CA LEU A 46 -16.76 -19.68 10.06
C LEU A 46 -17.56 -18.60 10.81
N ALA A 47 -18.40 -19.00 11.77
CA ALA A 47 -19.21 -18.07 12.56
C ALA A 47 -18.38 -17.00 13.31
N SER A 48 -17.15 -17.34 13.70
CA SER A 48 -16.20 -16.38 14.30
C SER A 48 -15.69 -15.35 13.28
N ALA A 49 -15.45 -15.77 12.05
CA ALA A 49 -15.04 -14.88 10.96
C ALA A 49 -16.19 -13.94 10.58
N GLN A 50 -17.42 -14.44 10.49
CA GLN A 50 -18.60 -13.62 10.21
C GLN A 50 -18.79 -12.52 11.27
N LYS A 51 -18.74 -12.88 12.56
CA LYS A 51 -18.82 -11.90 13.67
C LYS A 51 -17.70 -10.86 13.60
N PHE A 52 -16.49 -11.26 13.19
CA PHE A 52 -15.38 -10.34 12.99
C PHE A 52 -15.66 -9.37 11.83
N VAL A 53 -16.13 -9.85 10.68
CA VAL A 53 -16.47 -8.97 9.54
C VAL A 53 -17.59 -7.99 9.90
N GLU A 54 -18.62 -8.46 10.61
CA GLU A 54 -19.74 -7.62 11.09
C GLU A 54 -19.29 -6.56 12.10
N SER A 55 -18.24 -6.84 12.88
CA SER A 55 -17.66 -5.87 13.79
C SER A 55 -16.87 -4.76 13.08
N LEU A 56 -16.50 -4.94 11.80
CA LEU A 56 -15.74 -3.94 11.06
C LEU A 56 -16.68 -2.91 10.41
N SER A 57 -16.46 -1.64 10.75
CA SER A 57 -17.12 -0.51 10.12
C SER A 57 -16.10 0.34 9.37
N VAL A 58 -16.54 1.01 8.32
CA VAL A 58 -15.77 2.04 7.65
C VAL A 58 -16.33 3.38 8.10
N GLU A 59 -15.45 4.24 8.57
CA GLU A 59 -15.73 5.60 8.99
C GLU A 59 -15.09 6.56 7.97
N LYS A 60 -15.74 7.69 7.71
CA LYS A 60 -15.21 8.76 6.85
C LYS A 60 -15.00 10.01 7.69
N ARG A 61 -13.75 10.42 7.82
CA ARG A 61 -13.39 11.71 8.43
C ARG A 61 -13.90 12.87 7.55
N ARG A 62 -14.04 14.07 8.12
CA ARG A 62 -14.28 15.26 7.29
C ARG A 62 -12.97 15.65 6.59
N ALA A 63 -13.01 15.75 5.26
CA ALA A 63 -11.86 16.19 4.48
C ALA A 63 -11.51 17.64 4.85
N THR A 64 -10.24 17.91 5.09
CA THR A 64 -9.73 19.23 5.48
C THR A 64 -9.10 20.02 4.32
N GLY A 65 -9.15 19.47 3.10
CA GLY A 65 -8.58 20.07 1.91
C GLY A 65 -8.63 19.16 0.69
N ASN A 66 -7.58 19.21 -0.14
CA ASN A 66 -7.45 18.45 -1.38
C ASN A 66 -6.99 16.99 -1.14
N GLU A 67 -7.62 16.33 -0.17
CA GLU A 67 -7.30 14.96 0.24
C GLU A 67 -7.95 13.92 -0.69
N ARG A 68 -7.28 12.78 -0.89
CA ARG A 68 -7.85 11.65 -1.64
C ARG A 68 -8.72 10.79 -0.72
N GLY A 69 -9.58 9.95 -1.30
CA GLY A 69 -10.43 9.03 -0.53
C GLY A 69 -9.66 8.21 0.52
N TRP A 70 -8.47 7.73 0.14
CA TRP A 70 -7.58 6.98 1.03
C TRP A 70 -7.13 7.72 2.31
N ASP A 71 -7.10 9.05 2.29
CA ASP A 71 -6.63 9.85 3.43
C ASP A 71 -7.74 10.11 4.46
N VAL A 72 -8.98 9.91 4.03
CA VAL A 72 -10.19 10.29 4.78
C VAL A 72 -10.92 9.06 5.33
N ILE A 73 -10.61 7.88 4.81
CA ILE A 73 -11.20 6.62 5.27
C ILE A 73 -10.45 6.05 6.45
N GLU A 74 -11.22 5.70 7.47
CA GLU A 74 -10.78 5.04 8.68
C GLU A 74 -11.58 3.76 8.86
N ILE A 75 -10.96 2.77 9.51
CA ILE A 75 -11.64 1.50 9.80
C ILE A 75 -11.97 1.48 11.28
N GLY A 76 -13.26 1.41 11.57
CA GLY A 76 -13.85 1.18 12.87
C GLY A 76 -13.89 -0.31 13.22
N VAL A 77 -13.73 -0.60 14.51
CA VAL A 77 -14.02 -1.93 15.07
C VAL A 77 -15.04 -1.71 16.17
N ASN A 78 -16.26 -2.17 15.93
CA ASN A 78 -17.38 -2.13 16.85
C ASN A 78 -17.39 -3.42 17.67
N LEU A 79 -16.86 -3.34 18.89
CA LEU A 79 -16.83 -4.47 19.80
C LEU A 79 -18.16 -4.60 20.54
N ASN A 80 -18.75 -5.79 20.47
CA ASN A 80 -19.93 -6.14 21.25
C ASN A 80 -19.55 -6.57 22.67
N TYR A 81 -20.50 -6.45 23.60
CA TYR A 81 -20.36 -7.01 24.93
C TYR A 81 -20.07 -8.53 24.86
N PRO A 82 -19.12 -9.07 25.66
CA PRO A 82 -18.37 -8.42 26.75
C PRO A 82 -17.00 -7.84 26.37
N LEU A 83 -16.58 -7.92 25.10
CA LEU A 83 -15.23 -7.55 24.68
C LEU A 83 -14.95 -6.05 24.78
N ASN A 84 -15.99 -5.21 24.71
CA ASN A 84 -15.89 -3.77 24.89
C ASN A 84 -15.46 -3.33 26.30
N ILE A 85 -15.57 -4.21 27.31
CA ILE A 85 -15.11 -3.96 28.68
C ILE A 85 -13.61 -4.21 28.79
N ILE A 86 -13.12 -5.23 28.10
CA ILE A 86 -11.72 -5.66 28.14
C ILE A 86 -10.86 -4.77 27.24
N ILE A 87 -11.36 -4.40 26.06
CA ILE A 87 -10.63 -3.61 25.08
C ILE A 87 -11.09 -2.16 25.18
N SER A 88 -10.23 -1.31 25.75
CA SER A 88 -10.48 0.11 25.92
C SER A 88 -10.54 0.86 24.58
N ASN A 89 -11.34 1.94 24.52
CA ASN A 89 -11.41 2.81 23.34
C ASN A 89 -10.05 3.44 22.99
N SER A 90 -9.22 3.75 23.99
CA SER A 90 -7.86 4.25 23.80
C SER A 90 -6.99 3.24 23.04
N LEU A 91 -7.13 1.96 23.34
CA LEU A 91 -6.42 0.87 22.67
C LEU A 91 -6.90 0.68 21.23
N LEU A 92 -8.22 0.73 21.00
CA LEU A 92 -8.78 0.70 19.65
C LEU A 92 -8.23 1.84 18.78
N GLN A 93 -8.10 3.05 19.32
CA GLN A 93 -7.51 4.17 18.59
C GLN A 93 -6.04 3.93 18.22
N LYS A 94 -5.25 3.30 19.10
CA LYS A 94 -3.87 2.88 18.77
C LYS A 94 -3.85 1.87 17.62
N TYR A 95 -4.75 0.88 17.65
CA TYR A 95 -4.91 -0.09 16.57
C TYR A 95 -5.36 0.54 15.25
N LYS A 96 -6.32 1.47 15.27
CA LYS A 96 -6.77 2.22 14.09
C LYS A 96 -5.59 2.92 13.41
N LYS A 97 -4.78 3.64 14.19
CA LYS A 97 -3.58 4.34 13.68
C LYS A 97 -2.53 3.38 13.12
N LEU A 98 -2.26 2.27 13.81
CA LEU A 98 -1.35 1.23 13.33
C LEU A 98 -1.81 0.62 12.02
N PHE A 99 -3.09 0.25 11.95
CA PHE A 99 -3.69 -0.30 10.74
C PHE A 99 -3.60 0.68 9.58
N TYR A 100 -3.95 1.95 9.81
CA TYR A 100 -3.86 3.00 8.79
C TYR A 100 -2.43 3.16 8.25
N GLN A 101 -1.44 3.18 9.13
CA GLN A 101 -0.03 3.31 8.73
C GLN A 101 0.43 2.12 7.87
N LEU A 102 0.07 0.90 8.27
CA LEU A 102 0.39 -0.31 7.50
C LEU A 102 -0.35 -0.34 6.17
N LEU A 103 -1.61 0.11 6.13
CA LEU A 103 -2.41 0.21 4.92
C LEU A 103 -1.77 1.18 3.93
N LEU A 104 -1.33 2.36 4.40
CA LEU A 104 -0.65 3.36 3.57
C LEU A 104 0.62 2.78 2.94
N LEU A 105 1.48 2.13 3.72
CA LEU A 105 2.72 1.53 3.22
C LEU A 105 2.46 0.41 2.21
N ASN A 106 1.50 -0.47 2.50
CA ASN A 106 1.11 -1.54 1.59
C ASN A 106 0.53 -1.00 0.29
N ARG A 107 -0.33 0.02 0.36
CA ARG A 107 -0.89 0.71 -0.81
C ARG A 107 0.21 1.23 -1.73
N VAL A 108 1.18 1.96 -1.18
CA VAL A 108 2.30 2.51 -1.97
C VAL A 108 3.09 1.36 -2.63
N CYS A 109 3.39 0.30 -1.88
CA CYS A 109 4.06 -0.88 -2.44
C CYS A 109 3.31 -1.52 -3.61
N ARG A 110 1.98 -1.65 -3.52
CA ARG A 110 1.14 -2.22 -4.58
C ARG A 110 1.05 -1.31 -5.79
N SER A 111 0.85 -0.01 -5.56
CA SER A 111 0.86 1.00 -6.62
C SER A 111 2.19 0.98 -7.39
N LEU A 112 3.32 0.83 -6.69
CA LEU A 112 4.62 0.63 -7.33
C LEU A 112 4.69 -0.68 -8.12
N ASP A 113 4.15 -1.79 -7.64
CA ASP A 113 4.13 -3.06 -8.39
C ASP A 113 3.36 -2.92 -9.72
N THR A 114 2.22 -2.23 -9.69
CA THR A 114 1.45 -1.88 -10.89
C THR A 114 2.31 -1.06 -11.87
N THR A 115 3.01 -0.04 -11.37
CA THR A 115 3.91 0.80 -12.17
C THR A 115 5.07 0.00 -12.78
N TRP A 116 5.63 -0.98 -12.06
CA TRP A 116 6.65 -1.88 -12.60
C TRP A 116 6.15 -2.68 -13.80
N GLY A 117 4.89 -3.13 -13.71
CA GLY A 117 4.19 -3.76 -14.83
C GLY A 117 4.14 -2.87 -16.06
N ILE A 118 3.86 -1.58 -15.89
CA ILE A 118 3.83 -0.59 -16.99
C ILE A 118 5.24 -0.37 -17.57
N LEU A 119 6.24 -0.14 -16.71
CA LEU A 119 7.63 0.12 -17.12
C LEU A 119 8.28 -1.04 -17.88
N ASN A 120 7.87 -2.29 -17.61
CA ASN A 120 8.43 -3.50 -18.23
C ASN A 120 7.66 -4.06 -19.43
N GLN A 121 6.45 -3.54 -19.69
CA GLN A 121 5.75 -3.86 -20.93
C GLN A 121 6.49 -3.31 -22.17
N LEU A 122 7.39 -2.36 -21.97
CA LEU A 122 8.12 -1.64 -23.02
C LEU A 122 9.50 -2.25 -23.23
N LYS A 123 9.59 -3.14 -24.22
CA LYS A 123 10.80 -3.93 -24.52
C LYS A 123 11.67 -3.36 -25.65
N GLU A 124 11.31 -2.21 -26.23
CA GLU A 124 12.06 -1.61 -27.33
C GLU A 124 13.39 -0.99 -26.87
N LYS A 125 14.52 -1.31 -27.53
CA LYS A 125 15.88 -0.93 -27.09
C LYS A 125 16.09 0.59 -26.97
N SER A 126 15.49 1.37 -27.87
CA SER A 126 15.53 2.84 -27.90
C SER A 126 14.88 3.47 -26.66
N VAL A 127 13.78 2.88 -26.18
CA VAL A 127 13.00 3.35 -25.03
C VAL A 127 13.59 2.83 -23.71
N GLN A 128 14.29 1.69 -23.74
CA GLN A 128 14.88 1.09 -22.53
C GLN A 128 15.96 1.95 -21.86
N SER A 129 16.77 2.68 -22.64
CA SER A 129 17.79 3.58 -22.07
C SER A 129 17.16 4.75 -21.34
N ILE A 130 16.07 5.29 -21.86
CA ILE A 130 15.35 6.44 -21.27
C ILE A 130 14.55 6.01 -20.02
N LEU A 131 13.97 4.81 -20.04
CA LEU A 131 13.24 4.27 -18.89
C LEU A 131 14.17 3.74 -17.78
N LEU A 132 15.47 3.64 -18.03
CA LEU A 132 16.43 3.14 -17.05
C LEU A 132 16.38 3.98 -15.77
N ASP A 133 16.36 5.30 -15.89
CA ASP A 133 16.30 6.20 -14.74
C ASP A 133 15.02 6.03 -13.92
N ALA A 134 13.89 5.87 -14.59
CA ALA A 134 12.60 5.61 -13.94
C ALA A 134 12.57 4.22 -13.27
N ARG A 135 13.21 3.20 -13.86
CA ARG A 135 13.33 1.86 -13.28
C ARG A 135 14.26 1.85 -12.06
N ILE A 136 15.38 2.58 -12.11
CA ILE A 136 16.28 2.75 -10.96
C ILE A 136 15.53 3.44 -9.82
N LEU A 137 14.83 4.54 -10.12
CA LEU A 137 14.04 5.27 -9.13
C LEU A 137 12.91 4.40 -8.54
N HIS A 138 12.22 3.61 -9.37
CA HIS A 138 11.23 2.63 -8.92
C HIS A 138 11.83 1.61 -7.94
N ASN A 139 12.95 0.98 -8.30
CA ASN A 139 13.62 -0.01 -7.45
C ASN A 139 14.05 0.61 -6.11
N ASN A 140 14.49 1.87 -6.13
CA ASN A 140 14.85 2.64 -4.95
C ASN A 140 13.66 2.85 -4.01
N PHE A 141 12.51 3.29 -4.53
CA PHE A 141 11.27 3.36 -3.75
C PHE A 141 10.88 1.99 -3.20
N LYS A 142 10.87 0.97 -4.06
CA LYS A 142 10.43 -0.38 -3.68
C LYS A 142 11.29 -0.97 -2.58
N TYR A 143 12.61 -0.79 -2.66
CA TYR A 143 13.54 -1.21 -1.61
C TYR A 143 13.24 -0.52 -0.28
N PHE A 144 13.03 0.81 -0.30
CA PHE A 144 12.72 1.58 0.91
C PHE A 144 11.45 1.04 1.61
N PHE A 145 10.34 0.92 0.89
CA PHE A 145 9.07 0.47 1.49
C PHE A 145 9.10 -1.00 1.88
N ASN A 146 9.70 -1.88 1.07
CA ASN A 146 9.84 -3.30 1.43
C ASN A 146 10.68 -3.47 2.69
N THR A 147 11.75 -2.69 2.85
CA THR A 147 12.60 -2.74 4.04
C THR A 147 11.84 -2.30 5.29
N ILE A 148 11.05 -1.23 5.20
CA ILE A 148 10.20 -0.77 6.31
C ILE A 148 9.11 -1.80 6.62
N LEU A 149 8.38 -2.30 5.62
CA LEU A 149 7.31 -3.29 5.83
C LEU A 149 7.86 -4.60 6.41
N PHE A 150 9.03 -5.05 5.96
CA PHE A 150 9.70 -6.22 6.50
C PHE A 150 10.09 -6.00 7.97
N PHE A 151 10.68 -4.85 8.29
CA PHE A 151 10.99 -4.49 9.68
C PHE A 151 9.73 -4.48 10.57
N LEU A 152 8.67 -3.78 10.13
CA LEU A 152 7.43 -3.68 10.91
C LEU A 152 6.79 -5.06 11.12
N SER A 153 6.79 -5.91 10.10
CA SER A 153 6.14 -7.23 10.19
C SER A 153 7.01 -8.22 10.96
N THR A 154 8.26 -8.40 10.55
CA THR A 154 9.14 -9.49 11.01
C THR A 154 9.93 -9.13 12.26
N ASP A 155 10.37 -7.88 12.42
CA ASP A 155 11.19 -7.48 13.57
C ASP A 155 10.35 -6.88 14.72
N VAL A 156 9.12 -6.45 14.44
CA VAL A 156 8.24 -5.78 15.43
C VAL A 156 6.96 -6.57 15.72
N ILE A 157 6.05 -6.70 14.76
CA ILE A 157 4.69 -7.19 14.99
C ILE A 157 4.67 -8.70 15.29
N ILE A 158 5.31 -9.52 14.45
CA ILE A 158 5.29 -11.00 14.60
C ILE A 158 5.94 -11.42 15.93
N PRO A 159 7.15 -10.96 16.29
CA PRO A 159 7.78 -11.37 17.55
C PRO A 159 6.98 -10.89 18.77
N ALA A 160 6.42 -9.68 18.72
CA ALA A 160 5.57 -9.18 19.79
C ALA A 160 4.31 -10.02 19.95
N ALA A 161 3.65 -10.37 18.84
CA ALA A 161 2.43 -11.18 18.85
C ALA A 161 2.72 -12.60 19.38
N SER A 162 3.78 -13.25 18.90
CA SER A 162 4.18 -14.57 19.39
C SER A 162 4.54 -14.56 20.88
N LYS A 163 5.20 -13.50 21.37
CA LYS A 163 5.47 -13.35 22.81
C LYS A 163 4.16 -13.22 23.61
N PHE A 164 3.26 -12.36 23.16
CA PHE A 164 1.96 -12.17 23.81
C PHE A 164 1.13 -13.46 23.82
N GLU A 165 1.08 -14.19 22.70
CA GLU A 165 0.38 -15.48 22.58
C GLU A 165 0.97 -16.55 23.50
N ALA A 166 2.28 -16.60 23.69
CA ALA A 166 2.93 -17.50 24.63
C ALA A 166 2.64 -17.16 26.10
N GLU A 167 2.38 -15.89 26.40
CA GLU A 167 2.03 -15.42 27.74
C GLU A 167 0.53 -15.59 28.06
N LEU A 168 -0.35 -15.72 27.04
CA LEU A 168 -1.81 -15.91 27.20
C LEU A 168 -2.22 -16.99 28.22
N PRO A 169 -1.63 -18.20 28.22
CA PRO A 169 -2.02 -19.25 29.16
C PRO A 169 -1.63 -18.98 30.62
N SER A 170 -0.74 -18.00 30.87
CA SER A 170 -0.18 -17.72 32.18
C SER A 170 -0.99 -16.71 33.01
N TYR A 171 -1.96 -16.02 32.39
CA TYR A 171 -2.75 -15.00 33.09
C TYR A 171 -3.84 -15.63 33.96
N ASN A 172 -3.77 -15.34 35.26
CA ASN A 172 -4.75 -15.79 36.23
C ASN A 172 -5.88 -14.79 36.50
N THR A 173 -5.74 -13.54 36.04
CA THR A 173 -6.75 -12.47 36.24
C THR A 173 -6.98 -11.68 34.96
N ILE A 174 -8.21 -11.16 34.81
CA ILE A 174 -8.59 -10.32 33.66
C ILE A 174 -7.78 -9.01 33.68
N ASP A 175 -7.55 -8.42 34.85
CA ASP A 175 -6.79 -7.17 34.97
C ASP A 175 -5.32 -7.35 34.54
N ALA A 176 -4.69 -8.49 34.86
CA ALA A 176 -3.34 -8.78 34.40
C ALA A 176 -3.29 -8.96 32.88
N PHE A 177 -4.32 -9.57 32.29
CA PHE A 177 -4.46 -9.66 30.83
C PHE A 177 -4.61 -8.28 30.19
N VAL A 178 -5.49 -7.41 30.71
CA VAL A 178 -5.71 -6.07 30.17
C VAL A 178 -4.43 -5.24 30.22
N GLN A 179 -3.73 -5.25 31.36
CA GLN A 179 -2.48 -4.50 31.51
C GLN A 179 -1.41 -4.95 30.51
N ASN A 180 -1.17 -6.27 30.37
CA ASN A 180 -0.16 -6.74 29.42
C ASN A 180 -0.62 -6.54 27.97
N PHE A 181 -1.92 -6.58 27.69
CA PHE A 181 -2.43 -6.26 26.36
C PHE A 181 -2.20 -4.78 26.00
N GLU A 182 -2.37 -3.85 26.95
CA GLU A 182 -2.03 -2.44 26.75
C GLU A 182 -0.53 -2.23 26.55
N ASP A 183 0.32 -2.92 27.32
CA ASP A 183 1.78 -2.86 27.21
C ASP A 183 2.27 -3.45 25.88
N PHE A 184 1.69 -4.57 25.44
CA PHE A 184 1.94 -5.20 24.15
C PHE A 184 1.68 -4.23 22.98
N VAL A 185 0.49 -3.62 22.96
CA VAL A 185 0.12 -2.66 21.91
C VAL A 185 0.95 -1.39 22.02
N GLY A 186 1.23 -0.90 23.23
CA GLY A 186 2.13 0.24 23.47
C GLY A 186 3.51 0.01 22.87
N GLY A 187 4.10 -1.15 23.11
CA GLY A 187 5.41 -1.52 22.58
C GLY A 187 5.43 -1.63 21.04
N ILE A 188 4.37 -2.13 20.42
CA ILE A 188 4.23 -2.11 18.95
C ILE A 188 4.09 -0.66 18.45
N TYR A 189 3.26 0.15 19.11
CA TYR A 189 2.97 1.52 18.71
C TYR A 189 4.23 2.39 18.71
N GLU A 190 5.09 2.25 19.71
CA GLU A 190 6.43 2.86 19.76
C GLU A 190 7.32 2.42 18.60
N LYS A 191 7.44 1.11 18.40
CA LYS A 191 8.31 0.51 17.38
C LYS A 191 7.81 0.71 15.94
N CYS A 192 6.55 1.07 15.74
CA CYS A 192 5.95 1.36 14.44
C CYS A 192 5.99 2.84 14.04
N PHE A 193 6.81 3.66 14.72
CA PHE A 193 6.98 5.09 14.44
C PHE A 193 5.76 5.96 14.78
N LEU A 194 4.80 5.45 15.56
CA LEU A 194 3.53 6.14 15.80
C LEU A 194 3.55 7.09 17.00
N VAL A 195 4.64 7.12 17.76
CA VAL A 195 4.80 8.04 18.90
C VAL A 195 5.29 9.42 18.45
N SER A 196 6.13 9.48 17.40
CA SER A 196 6.70 10.73 16.92
C SER A 196 5.93 11.27 15.72
N ASP A 197 5.21 12.37 15.91
CA ASP A 197 4.46 13.04 14.83
C ASP A 197 5.37 13.55 13.70
N SER A 198 6.61 13.91 14.00
CA SER A 198 7.58 14.30 12.97
C SER A 198 7.98 13.11 12.09
N LEU A 199 8.18 11.93 12.69
CA LEU A 199 8.55 10.72 11.96
C LEU A 199 7.40 10.21 11.08
N GLN A 200 6.17 10.26 11.59
CA GLN A 200 4.97 9.96 10.80
C GLN A 200 4.82 10.92 9.61
N ARG A 201 5.01 12.23 9.83
CA ARG A 201 4.95 13.23 8.76
C ARG A 201 6.02 12.99 7.70
N ALA A 202 7.26 12.73 8.12
CA ALA A 202 8.35 12.40 7.19
C ALA A 202 8.03 11.15 6.35
N LEU A 203 7.53 10.09 6.97
CA LEU A 203 7.14 8.87 6.27
C LEU A 203 5.98 9.12 5.29
N ARG A 204 4.97 9.90 5.68
CA ARG A 204 3.88 10.32 4.78
C ARG A 204 4.38 11.14 3.60
N THR A 205 5.34 12.05 3.81
CA THR A 205 5.99 12.80 2.72
C THR A 205 6.66 11.86 1.73
N VAL A 206 7.38 10.84 2.21
CA VAL A 206 7.99 9.83 1.33
C VAL A 206 6.92 9.05 0.56
N CYS A 207 5.84 8.61 1.22
CA CYS A 207 4.69 7.97 0.56
C CYS A 207 4.11 8.84 -0.56
N ASN A 208 3.88 10.14 -0.29
CA ASN A 208 3.31 11.07 -1.26
C ASN A 208 4.22 11.24 -2.47
N VAL A 209 5.54 11.39 -2.29
CA VAL A 209 6.49 11.47 -3.41
C VAL A 209 6.46 10.20 -4.26
N SER A 210 6.26 9.03 -3.65
CA SER A 210 6.13 7.78 -4.39
C SER A 210 4.81 7.66 -5.15
N ILE A 211 3.71 8.18 -4.59
CA ILE A 211 2.42 8.26 -5.29
C ILE A 211 2.51 9.26 -6.45
N ASP A 212 3.14 10.42 -6.28
CA ASP A 212 3.40 11.36 -7.37
C ASP A 212 4.17 10.69 -8.52
N PHE A 213 5.15 9.84 -8.20
CA PHE A 213 5.85 9.03 -9.19
C PHE A 213 4.91 8.06 -9.90
N VAL A 214 4.10 7.30 -9.16
CA VAL A 214 3.10 6.38 -9.75
C VAL A 214 2.14 7.13 -10.68
N ASP A 215 1.66 8.30 -10.26
CA ASP A 215 0.73 9.13 -11.03
C ASP A 215 1.40 9.68 -12.30
N LEU A 216 2.66 10.11 -12.23
CA LEU A 216 3.43 10.53 -13.40
C LEU A 216 3.56 9.38 -14.40
N ILE A 217 3.98 8.20 -13.95
CA ILE A 217 4.12 7.03 -14.84
C ILE A 217 2.77 6.63 -15.44
N THR A 218 1.71 6.62 -14.63
CA THR A 218 0.38 6.23 -15.09
C THR A 218 -0.18 7.25 -16.08
N SER A 219 -0.05 8.54 -15.82
CA SER A 219 -0.53 9.60 -16.72
C SER A 219 0.21 9.61 -18.05
N GLN A 220 1.53 9.37 -18.04
CA GLN A 220 2.37 9.49 -19.23
C GLN A 220 2.44 8.20 -20.05
N LEU A 221 2.42 7.03 -19.38
CA LEU A 221 2.64 5.72 -20.03
C LEU A 221 1.38 4.84 -20.09
N CYS A 222 0.35 5.13 -19.29
CA CYS A 222 -0.90 4.37 -19.27
C CYS A 222 -2.03 5.13 -19.97
N GLN A 223 -2.36 4.72 -21.20
CA GLN A 223 -3.67 5.06 -21.76
C GLN A 223 -4.74 4.22 -21.02
N LYS A 224 -5.82 4.86 -20.59
CA LYS A 224 -6.92 4.31 -19.74
C LYS A 224 -7.59 3.02 -20.26
N SER A 225 -7.21 2.52 -21.44
CA SER A 225 -7.85 1.39 -22.12
C SER A 225 -7.44 0.01 -21.59
N GLU A 226 -6.24 -0.18 -21.03
CA GLU A 226 -5.72 -1.55 -20.81
C GLU A 226 -6.17 -2.23 -19.49
N PHE A 227 -6.45 -1.46 -18.43
CA PHE A 227 -6.91 -2.03 -17.16
C PHE A 227 -8.36 -2.50 -17.20
N LYS A 228 -9.22 -1.83 -17.99
CA LYS A 228 -10.57 -2.33 -18.30
C LYS A 228 -10.50 -3.58 -19.17
N GLN A 229 -9.64 -3.58 -20.18
CA GLN A 229 -9.56 -4.68 -21.15
C GLN A 229 -9.10 -6.01 -20.54
N ARG A 230 -8.26 -6.03 -19.50
CA ARG A 230 -7.92 -7.28 -18.79
C ARG A 230 -9.06 -7.86 -17.96
N ARG A 231 -9.93 -7.02 -17.38
CA ARG A 231 -11.15 -7.47 -16.68
C ARG A 231 -12.21 -7.90 -17.69
N ASP A 232 -12.40 -7.13 -18.75
CA ASP A 232 -13.39 -7.43 -19.79
C ASP A 232 -13.01 -8.70 -20.58
N TYR A 233 -11.73 -8.93 -20.92
CA TYR A 233 -11.33 -10.20 -21.58
C TYR A 233 -11.53 -11.43 -20.71
N SER A 234 -11.44 -11.30 -19.37
CA SER A 234 -11.65 -12.41 -18.46
C SER A 234 -13.14 -12.71 -18.22
N LEU A 235 -14.02 -11.72 -18.37
CA LEU A 235 -15.48 -11.90 -18.24
C LEU A 235 -16.15 -12.26 -19.58
N ASP A 236 -15.75 -11.62 -20.69
CA ASP A 236 -16.32 -11.91 -22.03
C ASP A 236 -15.87 -13.26 -22.58
N SER A 237 -14.66 -13.73 -22.25
CA SER A 237 -14.19 -15.06 -22.69
C SER A 237 -14.99 -16.20 -22.07
N SER A 238 -15.75 -15.96 -21.00
CA SER A 238 -16.62 -16.95 -20.37
C SER A 238 -18.05 -16.91 -20.90
N LEU A 239 -18.42 -15.90 -21.71
CA LEU A 239 -19.80 -15.69 -22.18
C LEU A 239 -19.94 -15.65 -23.72
N ALA A 240 -18.84 -15.55 -24.47
CA ALA A 240 -18.88 -15.53 -25.93
C ALA A 240 -18.59 -16.92 -26.54
N GLU A 241 -19.60 -17.77 -26.61
CA GLU A 241 -19.66 -18.87 -27.58
C GLU A 241 -20.09 -18.32 -28.96
N GLU A 242 -19.19 -17.66 -29.70
CA GLU A 242 -19.34 -17.52 -31.15
C GLU A 242 -17.99 -17.72 -31.87
N PRO A 243 -17.91 -18.60 -32.88
CA PRO A 243 -16.69 -18.80 -33.66
C PRO A 243 -16.57 -17.68 -34.69
N GLN A 244 -16.01 -16.53 -34.29
CA GLN A 244 -15.45 -15.61 -35.28
C GLN A 244 -14.15 -16.20 -35.81
N ASP A 245 -14.16 -16.56 -37.09
CA ASP A 245 -13.04 -17.07 -37.90
C ASP A 245 -11.93 -16.02 -38.10
N ARG A 246 -11.45 -15.41 -37.01
CA ARG A 246 -10.27 -14.56 -37.00
C ARG A 246 -9.06 -15.48 -36.89
N THR A 247 -8.33 -15.64 -37.99
CA THR A 247 -7.10 -16.43 -37.98
C THR A 247 -6.14 -15.87 -36.92
N ILE A 248 -5.52 -16.74 -36.11
CA ILE A 248 -4.53 -16.36 -35.08
C ILE A 248 -3.45 -15.41 -35.64
N SER A 249 -3.14 -15.54 -36.94
CA SER A 249 -2.24 -14.65 -37.69
C SER A 249 -2.72 -13.18 -37.76
N GLN A 250 -4.02 -12.94 -37.97
CA GLN A 250 -4.60 -11.60 -38.04
C GLN A 250 -4.63 -10.94 -36.66
N ILE A 251 -5.02 -11.69 -35.62
CA ILE A 251 -5.00 -11.22 -34.22
C ILE A 251 -3.57 -10.87 -33.80
N THR A 252 -2.59 -11.72 -34.12
CA THR A 252 -1.18 -11.45 -33.78
C THR A 252 -0.58 -10.28 -34.58
N ALA A 253 -1.00 -10.06 -35.83
CA ALA A 253 -0.58 -8.91 -36.62
C ALA A 253 -1.17 -7.59 -36.08
N GLU A 254 -2.44 -7.57 -35.73
CA GLU A 254 -3.12 -6.40 -35.15
C GLU A 254 -2.54 -6.05 -33.77
N MET A 255 -2.29 -7.06 -32.93
CA MET A 255 -1.61 -6.87 -31.64
C MET A 255 -0.18 -6.35 -31.81
N LYS A 256 0.55 -6.78 -32.84
CA LYS A 256 1.90 -6.28 -33.15
C LYS A 256 1.87 -4.83 -33.66
N ALA A 257 0.90 -4.47 -34.50
CA ALA A 257 0.75 -3.10 -35.01
C ALA A 257 0.40 -2.12 -33.87
N ARG A 258 -0.55 -2.48 -33.00
CA ARG A 258 -0.89 -1.70 -31.80
C ARG A 258 0.29 -1.52 -30.85
N ARG A 259 1.11 -2.55 -30.66
CA ARG A 259 2.35 -2.46 -29.86
C ARG A 259 3.37 -1.49 -30.45
N ARG A 260 3.52 -1.44 -31.79
CA ARG A 260 4.43 -0.52 -32.48
C ARG A 260 3.94 0.93 -32.44
N GLU A 261 2.64 1.16 -32.64
CA GLU A 261 2.06 2.50 -32.52
C GLU A 261 2.19 3.03 -31.09
N ARG A 262 1.95 2.15 -30.10
CA ARG A 262 2.13 2.47 -28.68
C ARG A 262 3.59 2.79 -28.35
N SER A 263 4.55 2.02 -28.87
CA SER A 263 5.96 2.28 -28.61
C SER A 263 6.46 3.56 -29.28
N ALA A 264 5.91 3.92 -30.45
CA ALA A 264 6.19 5.21 -31.10
C ALA A 264 5.65 6.41 -30.31
N LYS A 265 4.40 6.36 -29.83
CA LYS A 265 3.84 7.43 -28.97
C LYS A 265 4.57 7.55 -27.63
N LEU A 266 4.95 6.42 -27.02
CA LEU A 266 5.74 6.47 -25.79
C LEU A 266 7.16 6.95 -26.00
N ARG A 267 7.73 6.75 -27.18
CA ARG A 267 9.02 7.32 -27.54
C ARG A 267 8.96 8.84 -27.53
N GLU A 268 7.93 9.43 -28.12
CA GLU A 268 7.70 10.88 -28.09
C GLU A 268 7.55 11.43 -26.66
N VAL A 269 6.77 10.75 -25.82
CA VAL A 269 6.57 11.14 -24.41
C VAL A 269 7.83 10.95 -23.56
N SER A 270 8.58 9.87 -23.77
CA SER A 270 9.79 9.58 -22.98
C SER A 270 11.01 10.41 -23.43
N GLU A 271 11.08 10.79 -24.71
CA GLU A 271 12.10 11.71 -25.23
C GLU A 271 11.80 13.18 -24.88
N SER A 272 10.60 13.49 -24.38
CA SER A 272 10.23 14.82 -23.88
C SER A 272 11.15 15.27 -22.73
N GLU A 273 11.59 16.53 -22.79
CA GLU A 273 12.34 17.15 -21.71
C GLU A 273 11.55 17.17 -20.39
N GLU A 274 10.21 17.25 -20.48
CA GLU A 274 9.32 17.21 -19.32
C GLU A 274 9.42 15.90 -18.54
N TRP A 275 9.65 14.77 -19.23
CA TRP A 275 9.83 13.46 -18.60
C TRP A 275 11.11 13.42 -17.78
N LYS A 276 12.24 13.82 -18.37
CA LYS A 276 13.55 13.80 -17.70
C LYS A 276 13.57 14.74 -16.50
N VAL A 277 13.05 15.97 -16.67
CA VAL A 277 12.93 16.94 -15.57
C VAL A 277 11.99 16.43 -14.48
N GLY A 278 10.88 15.79 -14.84
CA GLY A 278 9.94 15.21 -13.90
C GLY A 278 10.56 14.09 -13.04
N ILE A 279 11.28 13.16 -13.67
CA ILE A 279 11.95 12.05 -12.99
C ILE A 279 13.10 12.54 -12.11
N ASP A 280 13.92 13.49 -12.57
CA ASP A 280 15.02 14.06 -11.79
C ASP A 280 14.49 14.86 -10.57
N SER A 281 13.42 15.64 -10.76
CA SER A 281 12.74 16.34 -9.67
C SER A 281 12.21 15.36 -8.61
N LEU A 282 11.56 14.26 -9.03
CA LEU A 282 11.09 13.22 -8.12
C LEU A 282 12.23 12.53 -7.37
N ARG A 283 13.34 12.22 -8.07
CA ARG A 283 14.55 11.65 -7.46
C ARG A 283 15.08 12.55 -6.35
N LYS A 284 15.28 13.85 -6.63
CA LYS A 284 15.76 14.84 -5.64
C LYS A 284 14.81 14.99 -4.46
N ARG A 285 13.49 15.05 -4.71
CA ARG A 285 12.48 15.13 -3.65
C ARG A 285 12.51 13.89 -2.74
N PHE A 286 12.67 12.72 -3.34
CA PHE A 286 12.76 11.46 -2.60
C PHE A 286 14.04 11.35 -1.78
N GLU A 287 15.20 11.71 -2.35
CA GLU A 287 16.47 11.70 -1.61
C GLU A 287 16.42 12.65 -0.40
N LYS A 288 15.85 13.84 -0.58
CA LYS A 288 15.64 14.82 0.49
C LYS A 288 14.73 14.25 1.59
N SER A 289 13.53 13.79 1.24
CA SER A 289 12.55 13.31 2.22
C SER A 289 13.02 12.04 2.94
N ARG A 290 13.73 11.15 2.24
CA ARG A 290 14.38 9.99 2.86
C ARG A 290 15.47 10.40 3.84
N SER A 291 16.32 11.36 3.48
CA SER A 291 17.41 11.81 4.35
C SER A 291 16.87 12.48 5.61
N GLU A 292 15.80 13.27 5.47
CA GLU A 292 15.03 13.82 6.59
C GLU A 292 14.48 12.71 7.48
N PHE A 293 13.81 11.69 6.91
CA PHE A 293 13.31 10.53 7.65
C PHE A 293 14.42 9.81 8.43
N LEU A 294 15.58 9.58 7.80
CA LEU A 294 16.72 8.91 8.45
C LEU A 294 17.28 9.76 9.59
N SER A 295 17.42 11.08 9.42
CA SER A 295 17.89 11.97 10.48
C SER A 295 16.94 12.02 11.68
N LEU A 296 15.62 12.01 11.42
CA LEU A 296 14.60 11.96 12.46
C LEU A 296 14.60 10.62 13.18
N LEU A 297 14.93 9.53 12.49
CA LEU A 297 15.08 8.21 13.08
C LEU A 297 16.30 8.15 14.00
N GLU A 298 17.43 8.74 13.61
CA GLU A 298 18.64 8.85 14.45
C GLU A 298 18.39 9.67 15.73
N SER A 299 17.52 10.69 15.66
CA SER A 299 17.18 11.53 16.82
C SER A 299 16.24 10.88 17.84
N GLN A 300 15.70 9.68 17.57
CA GLN A 300 14.77 9.03 18.49
C GLN A 300 15.48 8.54 19.77
N PRO A 301 14.84 8.68 20.95
CA PRO A 301 15.40 8.17 22.19
C PRO A 301 15.58 6.65 22.12
N GLY A 302 16.74 6.15 22.53
CA GLY A 302 17.05 4.71 22.50
C GLY A 302 17.43 4.16 21.12
N PHE A 303 17.66 4.99 20.10
CA PHE A 303 18.02 4.58 18.74
C PHE A 303 19.12 3.50 18.70
N LEU A 304 20.20 3.69 19.46
CA LEU A 304 21.35 2.77 19.49
C LEU A 304 21.07 1.39 20.10
N GLN A 305 20.09 1.29 21.01
CA GLN A 305 19.71 0.05 21.69
C GLN A 305 18.48 -0.62 21.06
N SER A 306 17.79 0.12 20.21
CA SER A 306 16.55 -0.31 19.56
C SER A 306 16.81 -1.07 18.26
N SER A 307 15.78 -1.81 17.82
CA SER A 307 15.74 -2.43 16.49
C SER A 307 15.83 -1.41 15.34
N PHE A 308 15.70 -0.10 15.61
CA PHE A 308 15.84 0.98 14.63
C PHE A 308 17.24 1.11 14.05
N LEU A 309 18.31 0.77 14.78
CA LEU A 309 19.67 0.82 14.25
C LEU A 309 19.86 -0.16 13.08
N GLY A 310 19.28 -1.36 13.19
CA GLY A 310 19.30 -2.37 12.14
C GLY A 310 18.56 -1.91 10.89
N LEU A 311 17.38 -1.29 11.07
CA LEU A 311 16.63 -0.68 9.98
C LEU A 311 17.41 0.46 9.31
N HIS A 312 17.96 1.38 10.09
CA HIS A 312 18.70 2.53 9.59
C HIS A 312 19.90 2.10 8.73
N ARG A 313 20.66 1.09 9.18
CA ARG A 313 21.76 0.51 8.40
C ARG A 313 21.28 -0.07 7.07
N LYS A 314 20.20 -0.85 7.07
CA LYS A 314 19.62 -1.42 5.85
C LYS A 314 19.19 -0.31 4.87
N LEU A 315 18.54 0.75 5.35
CA LEU A 315 18.09 1.87 4.52
C LEU A 315 19.25 2.71 3.94
N ARG A 316 20.43 2.72 4.58
CA ARG A 316 21.60 3.50 4.17
C ARG A 316 22.52 2.78 3.18
N LEU A 317 22.59 1.44 3.20
CA LEU A 317 23.62 0.67 2.50
C LEU A 317 23.42 0.46 0.98
N ALA A 318 22.21 0.64 0.44
CA ALA A 318 21.87 -0.06 -0.81
C ALA A 318 21.68 0.79 -2.08
N TYR A 319 21.96 2.11 -2.06
CA TYR A 319 21.83 2.90 -3.28
C TYR A 319 23.08 2.73 -4.15
N ARG A 320 23.03 1.79 -5.09
CA ARG A 320 23.88 1.85 -6.28
C ARG A 320 23.31 2.97 -7.17
N VAL A 321 24.12 4.01 -7.35
CA VAL A 321 23.96 5.04 -8.39
C VAL A 321 24.02 4.37 -9.76
#